data_AF-A0A2M9V354-F1
#
_entry.id   AF-A0A2M9V354-F1
#
_cell.length_a   1.000
_cell.length_b   1.000
_cell.length_c   1.000
_cell.angle_alpha   90.00
_cell.angle_beta   90.00
_cell.angle_gamma   90.00
#
_symmetry.space_group_name_H-M   'P 1'
#
loop_
_entity.id
_entity.type
_entity.pdbx_description
1 polymer ?
#
loop_
_entity_poly.entity_id
_entity_poly.type
_entity_poly.pdbx_seq_one_letter_code
_entity_poly.pdbx_strand_id
1 'polypeptide(L)'
;MKIKHLFIGIALTANLFAATAQEVKKTYFVSKPGTLISMMTEEEANQVTHLTLTGKINAVDFRHLRDEFKNLQVLDIANASISMYSGKEGTYPDKFYIYMPNFVPAYAFCKMENGTAKGKSTLKKIILSEKIKNIEDAAFMGCENLNICQIKKKTPPNLLPEALADSITAIFVPLGASDEYRLKNRWDNFAFIEGEPLEAKIEVGALSTLENEIQKAGLQPKEINFLTIEGKLDAADFKLIRDYMPNLVAVDIEKTNATAIPDFTFSQKKYLLRIHLPHGLKSIGQRAFSNCGRLCGTVELPESITAIEYGAFMGCDRLRYVVAHGDKITTIGDNLFGEGKNKLIYKR
;
A
#
# COMPACT_ATOMS: atom_id res chain seq x y z
N MET A 1 -9.38 -8.44 -71.79
CA MET A 1 -9.89 -9.35 -70.74
C MET A 1 -9.47 -8.77 -69.40
N LYS A 2 -10.43 -8.31 -68.58
CA LYS A 2 -10.20 -7.54 -67.35
C LYS A 2 -9.70 -8.46 -66.22
N ILE A 3 -8.53 -8.18 -65.64
CA ILE A 3 -8.08 -8.81 -64.40
C ILE A 3 -8.33 -7.80 -63.26
N LYS A 4 -9.21 -8.19 -62.35
CA LYS A 4 -9.72 -7.39 -61.23
C LYS A 4 -8.64 -7.20 -60.16
N HIS A 5 -8.59 -6.00 -59.62
CA HIS A 5 -7.83 -5.62 -58.43
C HIS A 5 -8.25 -6.45 -57.22
N LEU A 6 -7.27 -7.05 -56.53
CA LEU A 6 -7.42 -7.58 -55.18
C LEU A 6 -6.65 -6.65 -54.24
N PHE A 7 -7.37 -5.68 -53.65
CA PHE A 7 -6.87 -4.87 -52.54
C PHE A 7 -6.88 -5.76 -51.29
N ILE A 8 -5.69 -6.20 -50.85
CA ILE A 8 -5.51 -6.80 -49.53
C ILE A 8 -5.46 -5.65 -48.54
N GLY A 9 -6.58 -5.39 -47.87
CA GLY A 9 -6.65 -4.48 -46.74
C GLY A 9 -5.86 -5.08 -45.57
N ILE A 10 -4.71 -4.50 -45.25
CA ILE A 10 -4.00 -4.76 -44.00
C ILE A 10 -4.85 -4.12 -42.90
N ALA A 11 -5.58 -4.95 -42.15
CA ALA A 11 -6.24 -4.52 -40.93
C ALA A 11 -5.16 -4.14 -39.91
N LEU A 12 -4.96 -2.84 -39.71
CA LEU A 12 -4.25 -2.32 -38.53
C LEU A 12 -5.02 -2.78 -37.30
N THR A 13 -4.53 -3.80 -36.60
CA THR A 13 -5.01 -4.08 -35.24
C THR A 13 -4.51 -2.94 -34.35
N ALA A 14 -5.41 -2.00 -34.05
CA ALA A 14 -5.18 -1.00 -33.03
C ALA A 14 -4.98 -1.73 -31.70
N ASN A 15 -3.72 -1.83 -31.28
CA ASN A 15 -3.39 -2.16 -29.89
C ASN A 15 -4.03 -1.07 -29.04
N LEU A 16 -5.14 -1.40 -28.37
CA LEU A 16 -5.61 -0.63 -27.23
C LEU A 16 -4.54 -0.76 -26.14
N PHE A 17 -3.57 0.15 -26.15
CA PHE A 17 -2.82 0.46 -24.96
C PHE A 17 -3.84 0.94 -23.93
N ALA A 18 -4.06 0.15 -22.88
CA ALA A 18 -4.63 0.69 -21.66
C ALA A 18 -3.73 1.87 -21.26
N ALA A 19 -4.27 3.09 -21.32
CA ALA A 19 -3.55 4.27 -20.91
C ALA A 19 -3.24 4.12 -19.42
N THR A 20 -2.02 3.68 -19.09
CA THR A 20 -1.50 3.81 -17.74
C THR A 20 -1.48 5.30 -17.44
N ALA A 21 -2.25 5.75 -16.44
CA ALA A 21 -2.25 7.15 -16.02
C ALA A 21 -0.80 7.57 -15.77
N GLN A 22 -0.29 8.50 -16.59
CA GLN A 22 1.10 8.90 -16.56
C GLN A 22 1.40 9.60 -15.21
N GLU A 23 2.46 9.17 -14.53
CA GLU A 23 2.89 9.79 -13.28
C GLU A 23 3.32 11.24 -13.52
N VAL A 24 2.62 12.19 -12.91
CA VAL A 24 3.05 13.61 -12.87
C VAL A 24 3.91 13.84 -11.63
N LYS A 25 5.24 13.94 -11.84
CA LYS A 25 6.22 14.19 -10.78
C LYS A 25 6.60 15.68 -10.73
N LYS A 26 6.59 16.27 -9.54
CA LYS A 26 7.00 17.66 -9.31
C LYS A 26 7.87 17.79 -8.08
N THR A 27 8.85 18.69 -8.15
CA THR A 27 9.68 19.10 -7.01
C THR A 27 9.54 20.59 -6.82
N TYR A 28 9.26 21.04 -5.60
CA TYR A 28 9.19 22.45 -5.25
C TYR A 28 10.09 22.79 -4.06
N PHE A 29 10.76 23.92 -4.15
CA PHE A 29 11.43 24.55 -3.01
C PHE A 29 10.51 25.63 -2.44
N VAL A 30 9.94 25.37 -1.26
CA VAL A 30 9.05 26.30 -0.57
C VAL A 30 9.88 27.27 0.26
N SER A 31 10.09 28.48 -0.26
CA SER A 31 10.96 29.49 0.39
C SER A 31 10.32 30.09 1.65
N LYS A 32 8.99 30.25 1.63
CA LYS A 32 8.18 30.79 2.73
C LYS A 32 7.08 29.77 3.11
N PRO A 33 6.93 29.42 4.39
CA PRO A 33 5.90 28.47 4.80
C PRO A 33 4.49 29.03 4.53
N GLY A 34 3.58 28.17 4.08
CA GLY A 34 2.20 28.48 3.73
C GLY A 34 2.01 29.00 2.30
N THR A 35 3.03 28.96 1.45
CA THR A 35 2.96 29.49 0.08
C THR A 35 3.02 28.42 -1.00
N LEU A 36 2.99 27.13 -0.68
CA LEU A 36 3.10 26.06 -1.67
C LEU A 36 2.07 26.23 -2.80
N ILE A 37 0.79 26.42 -2.46
CA ILE A 37 -0.27 26.48 -3.47
C ILE A 37 -0.15 27.69 -4.39
N SER A 38 0.46 28.79 -3.93
CA SER A 38 0.71 29.97 -4.78
C SER A 38 1.83 29.78 -5.81
N MET A 39 2.56 28.67 -5.76
CA MET A 39 3.64 28.36 -6.69
C MET A 39 3.15 27.70 -7.99
N MET A 40 1.87 27.34 -8.06
CA MET A 40 1.26 26.65 -9.19
C MET A 40 -0.23 26.97 -9.28
N THR A 41 -0.87 26.63 -10.40
CA THR A 41 -2.33 26.72 -10.49
C THR A 41 -2.99 25.55 -9.76
N GLU A 42 -4.27 25.68 -9.39
CA GLU A 42 -5.03 24.57 -8.80
C GLU A 42 -5.12 23.37 -9.76
N GLU A 43 -5.27 23.64 -11.06
CA GLU A 43 -5.29 22.61 -12.10
C GLU A 43 -3.97 21.83 -12.12
N GLU A 44 -2.83 22.53 -12.10
CA GLU A 44 -1.51 21.89 -12.03
C GLU A 44 -1.35 21.05 -10.75
N ALA A 45 -1.73 21.61 -9.59
CA ALA A 45 -1.66 20.91 -8.31
C ALA A 45 -2.46 19.61 -8.33
N ASN A 46 -3.68 19.65 -8.90
CA ASN A 46 -4.58 18.51 -8.93
C ASN A 46 -4.11 17.37 -9.85
N GLN A 47 -3.23 17.65 -10.83
CA GLN A 47 -2.61 16.61 -11.66
C GLN A 47 -1.41 15.93 -10.98
N VAL A 48 -0.79 16.55 -9.96
CA VAL A 48 0.42 16.00 -9.33
C VAL A 48 0.12 14.67 -8.64
N THR A 49 0.91 13.64 -8.96
CA THR A 49 0.85 12.32 -8.33
C THR A 49 2.03 12.08 -7.38
N HIS A 50 3.20 12.62 -7.70
CA HIS A 50 4.40 12.50 -6.89
C HIS A 50 4.97 13.88 -6.62
N LEU A 51 4.98 14.28 -5.36
CA LEU A 51 5.42 15.61 -4.94
C LEU A 51 6.61 15.49 -4.00
N THR A 52 7.70 16.14 -4.35
CA THR A 52 8.85 16.35 -3.46
C THR A 52 8.88 17.81 -3.02
N LEU A 53 8.90 18.04 -1.71
CA LEU A 53 9.02 19.39 -1.15
C LEU A 53 10.33 19.54 -0.38
N THR A 54 10.97 20.68 -0.59
CA THR A 54 12.15 21.12 0.14
C THR A 54 11.90 22.52 0.71
N GLY A 55 12.76 22.99 1.61
CA GLY A 55 12.61 24.32 2.22
C GLY A 55 11.73 24.33 3.47
N LYS A 56 10.80 25.28 3.57
CA LYS A 56 9.97 25.54 4.76
C LYS A 56 8.50 25.41 4.41
N ILE A 57 7.83 24.42 5.01
CA ILE A 57 6.37 24.23 4.91
C ILE A 57 5.70 24.46 6.28
N ASN A 58 4.39 24.64 6.35
CA ASN A 58 3.64 24.66 7.60
C ASN A 58 2.25 24.02 7.44
N ALA A 59 1.41 24.10 8.47
CA ALA A 59 0.08 23.51 8.47
C ALA A 59 -0.87 24.05 7.38
N VAL A 60 -0.63 25.26 6.84
CA VAL A 60 -1.40 25.78 5.70
C VAL A 60 -1.05 25.01 4.43
N ASP A 61 0.24 24.72 4.21
CA ASP A 61 0.66 23.88 3.08
C ASP A 61 0.08 22.46 3.21
N PHE A 62 0.10 21.87 4.41
CA PHE A 62 -0.54 20.56 4.65
C PHE A 62 -2.04 20.57 4.38
N ARG A 63 -2.75 21.64 4.76
CA ARG A 63 -4.17 21.81 4.40
C ARG A 63 -4.33 21.75 2.89
N HIS A 64 -3.47 22.42 2.14
CA HIS A 64 -3.58 22.38 0.69
C HIS A 64 -3.25 21.02 0.08
N LEU A 65 -2.22 20.35 0.59
CA LEU A 65 -1.89 18.98 0.21
C LEU A 65 -3.05 18.01 0.47
N ARG A 66 -3.83 18.24 1.52
CA ARG A 66 -5.02 17.47 1.85
C ARG A 66 -6.18 17.78 0.92
N ASP A 67 -6.54 19.06 0.80
CA ASP A 67 -7.82 19.50 0.27
C ASP A 67 -7.80 19.67 -1.27
N GLU A 68 -6.70 20.12 -1.86
CA GLU A 68 -6.45 20.14 -3.31
C GLU A 68 -5.71 18.87 -3.72
N PHE A 69 -4.62 18.96 -4.50
CA PHE A 69 -3.73 17.86 -4.88
C PHE A 69 -4.45 16.52 -5.08
N LYS A 70 -5.53 16.51 -5.87
CA LYS A 70 -6.51 15.40 -5.87
C LYS A 70 -5.87 14.05 -6.18
N ASN A 71 -4.87 14.03 -7.05
CA ASN A 71 -4.18 12.82 -7.51
C ASN A 71 -2.90 12.48 -6.73
N LEU A 72 -2.57 13.19 -5.64
CA LEU A 72 -1.32 13.00 -4.91
C LEU A 72 -1.26 11.62 -4.24
N GLN A 73 -0.31 10.81 -4.71
CA GLN A 73 -0.04 9.45 -4.26
C GLN A 73 1.22 9.35 -3.41
N VAL A 74 2.26 10.12 -3.74
CA VAL A 74 3.54 10.11 -3.03
C VAL A 74 3.92 11.52 -2.59
N LEU A 75 4.15 11.69 -1.30
CA LEU A 75 4.68 12.93 -0.74
C LEU A 75 6.04 12.69 -0.10
N ASP A 76 7.07 13.30 -0.66
CA ASP A 76 8.40 13.35 -0.06
C ASP A 76 8.64 14.72 0.59
N ILE A 77 8.73 14.72 1.91
CA ILE A 77 9.10 15.89 2.73
C ILE A 77 10.36 15.61 3.56
N ALA A 78 11.20 14.65 3.14
CA ALA A 78 12.43 14.27 3.86
C ALA A 78 13.39 15.45 4.04
N ASN A 79 13.43 16.34 3.05
CA ASN A 79 14.30 17.51 2.99
C ASN A 79 13.57 18.84 3.26
N ALA A 80 12.31 18.79 3.69
CA ALA A 80 11.57 19.95 4.15
C ALA A 80 11.67 20.11 5.68
N SER A 81 11.45 21.33 6.15
CA SER A 81 11.26 21.66 7.56
C SER A 81 9.84 22.17 7.79
N ILE A 82 9.19 21.67 8.84
CA ILE A 82 7.85 22.14 9.21
C ILE A 82 8.03 23.32 10.18
N SER A 83 7.59 24.49 9.76
CA SER A 83 7.62 25.74 10.54
C SER A 83 6.40 25.82 11.44
N MET A 84 6.54 26.59 12.53
CA MET A 84 5.41 26.93 13.37
C MET A 84 4.35 27.70 12.56
N TYR A 85 3.09 27.45 12.85
CA TYR A 85 1.96 28.24 12.36
C TYR A 85 0.92 28.39 13.48
N SER A 86 0.32 29.55 13.61
CA SER A 86 -0.77 29.80 14.56
C SER A 86 -1.90 30.49 13.81
N GLY A 87 -3.06 29.86 13.75
CA GLY A 87 -4.18 30.42 13.02
C GLY A 87 -5.27 29.41 12.69
N LYS A 88 -6.23 29.86 11.88
CA LYS A 88 -7.39 29.08 11.43
C LYS A 88 -7.17 28.40 10.08
N GLU A 89 -6.12 28.78 9.35
CA GLU A 89 -5.87 28.30 8.00
C GLU A 89 -5.08 26.98 7.94
N GLY A 90 -4.90 26.32 9.08
CA GLY A 90 -4.19 25.03 9.16
C GLY A 90 -5.14 23.84 8.97
N THR A 91 -4.66 22.66 9.33
CA THR A 91 -5.36 21.39 9.10
C THR A 91 -6.43 21.05 10.14
N TYR A 92 -6.35 21.63 11.35
CA TYR A 92 -7.28 21.37 12.43
C TYR A 92 -8.71 21.87 12.08
N PRO A 93 -9.77 21.07 12.31
CA PRO A 93 -11.15 21.45 11.97
C PRO A 93 -11.63 22.75 12.63
N ASP A 94 -11.99 23.73 11.79
CA ASP A 94 -12.82 24.92 12.06
C ASP A 94 -12.49 25.72 13.33
N LYS A 95 -11.23 25.71 13.79
CA LYS A 95 -10.81 26.47 14.96
C LYS A 95 -9.38 26.96 14.86
N PHE A 96 -9.09 28.01 15.63
CA PHE A 96 -7.71 28.47 15.81
C PHE A 96 -6.90 27.37 16.49
N TYR A 97 -5.72 27.08 15.93
CA TYR A 97 -4.83 26.06 16.46
C TYR A 97 -3.37 26.50 16.32
N ILE A 98 -2.52 26.01 17.23
CA ILE A 98 -1.08 26.28 17.24
C ILE A 98 -0.37 25.01 16.80
N TYR A 99 0.30 25.09 15.66
CA TYR A 99 1.05 24.00 15.05
C TYR A 99 2.53 24.22 15.33
N MET A 100 3.13 23.28 16.06
CA MET A 100 4.52 23.37 16.50
C MET A 100 5.48 23.02 15.36
N PRO A 101 6.72 23.56 15.37
CA PRO A 101 7.70 23.26 14.34
C PRO A 101 8.15 21.79 14.41
N ASN A 102 8.34 21.18 13.24
CA ASN A 102 8.71 19.78 13.03
C ASN A 102 7.67 18.75 13.53
N PHE A 103 6.41 19.15 13.64
CA PHE A 103 5.30 18.25 13.90
C PHE A 103 4.55 18.03 12.59
N VAL A 104 4.31 16.78 12.19
CA VAL A 104 3.29 16.53 11.17
C VAL A 104 1.96 17.01 11.78
N PRO A 105 1.26 17.98 11.16
CA PRO A 105 0.12 18.63 11.80
C PRO A 105 -1.00 17.68 12.19
N ALA A 106 -1.75 18.01 13.24
CA ALA A 106 -2.98 17.29 13.57
C ALA A 106 -3.93 17.38 12.37
N TYR A 107 -4.59 16.27 11.99
CA TYR A 107 -5.47 16.21 10.81
C TYR A 107 -4.77 16.53 9.48
N ALA A 108 -3.45 16.36 9.38
CA ALA A 108 -2.65 16.69 8.18
C ALA A 108 -3.27 16.22 6.87
N PHE A 109 -3.76 14.98 6.83
CA PHE A 109 -4.39 14.34 5.68
C PHE A 109 -5.77 13.78 6.01
N CYS A 110 -6.41 14.26 7.08
CA CYS A 110 -7.78 13.91 7.44
C CYS A 110 -8.64 15.16 7.51
N LYS A 111 -9.75 15.18 6.80
CA LYS A 111 -10.75 16.23 6.88
C LYS A 111 -11.98 15.71 7.60
N MET A 112 -12.51 16.48 8.54
CA MET A 112 -13.78 16.15 9.19
C MET A 112 -14.91 16.77 8.37
N GLU A 113 -15.83 15.94 7.86
CA GLU A 113 -17.01 16.40 7.13
C GLU A 113 -18.26 15.81 7.80
N ASN A 114 -19.12 16.67 8.36
CA ASN A 114 -20.33 16.27 9.08
C ASN A 114 -20.08 15.19 10.16
N GLY A 115 -18.98 15.33 10.91
CA GLY A 115 -18.58 14.37 11.95
C GLY A 115 -17.93 13.08 11.41
N THR A 116 -17.81 12.91 10.10
CA THR A 116 -17.15 11.75 9.48
C THR A 116 -15.72 12.11 9.07
N ALA A 117 -14.78 11.23 9.42
CA ALA A 117 -13.40 11.33 8.98
C ALA A 117 -13.28 10.98 7.48
N LYS A 118 -12.71 11.89 6.69
CA LYS A 118 -12.34 11.64 5.30
C LYS A 118 -10.84 11.84 5.14
N GLY A 119 -10.11 10.73 5.13
CA GLY A 119 -8.68 10.76 4.84
C GLY A 119 -8.40 10.96 3.36
N LYS A 120 -7.17 11.37 3.04
CA LYS A 120 -6.70 11.50 1.66
C LYS A 120 -6.48 10.12 1.05
N SER A 121 -7.54 9.54 0.49
CA SER A 121 -7.55 8.18 -0.06
C SER A 121 -6.56 7.94 -1.20
N THR A 122 -6.11 8.99 -1.89
CA THR A 122 -5.10 8.87 -2.94
C THR A 122 -3.68 8.70 -2.41
N LEU A 123 -3.40 9.12 -1.18
CA LEU A 123 -2.05 9.08 -0.61
C LEU A 123 -1.63 7.63 -0.29
N LYS A 124 -0.57 7.18 -0.94
CA LYS A 124 -0.01 5.82 -0.82
C LYS A 124 1.30 5.77 -0.04
N LYS A 125 2.10 6.82 -0.16
CA LYS A 125 3.43 6.90 0.44
C LYS A 125 3.72 8.29 0.97
N ILE A 126 4.27 8.34 2.17
CA ILE A 126 4.88 9.56 2.71
C ILE A 126 6.32 9.28 3.17
N ILE A 127 7.22 10.23 2.89
CA ILE A 127 8.62 10.21 3.34
C ILE A 127 8.85 11.40 4.27
N LEU A 128 9.15 11.10 5.54
CA LEU A 128 9.31 12.05 6.63
C LEU A 128 10.78 12.32 6.94
N SER A 129 11.09 13.59 7.23
CA SER A 129 12.42 14.05 7.62
C SER A 129 12.90 13.47 8.95
N GLU A 130 14.21 13.39 9.13
CA GLU A 130 14.84 13.11 10.45
C GLU A 130 14.50 14.16 11.52
N LYS A 131 14.07 15.35 11.09
CA LYS A 131 13.73 16.47 11.99
C LYS A 131 12.40 16.27 12.70
N ILE A 132 11.53 15.38 12.21
CA ILE A 132 10.18 15.18 12.77
C ILE A 132 10.25 14.80 14.24
N LYS A 133 9.51 15.53 15.07
CA LYS A 133 9.41 15.31 16.51
C LYS A 133 8.12 14.56 16.87
N ASN A 134 7.01 14.96 16.25
CA ASN A 134 5.71 14.35 16.47
C ASN A 134 4.99 14.09 15.14
N ILE A 135 4.18 13.04 15.13
CA ILE A 135 3.10 12.84 14.18
C ILE A 135 1.80 13.00 14.98
N GLU A 136 1.13 14.14 14.80
CA GLU A 136 0.05 14.60 15.68
C GLU A 136 -1.28 13.87 15.45
N ASP A 137 -2.27 14.17 16.32
CA ASP A 137 -3.57 13.51 16.34
C ASP A 137 -4.22 13.44 14.95
N ALA A 138 -4.70 12.26 14.60
CA ALA A 138 -5.43 12.01 13.37
C ALA A 138 -4.70 12.45 12.07
N ALA A 139 -3.36 12.61 12.10
CA ALA A 139 -2.59 13.10 10.96
C ALA A 139 -2.90 12.36 9.65
N PHE A 140 -3.08 11.03 9.70
CA PHE A 140 -3.43 10.20 8.55
C PHE A 140 -4.70 9.37 8.79
N MET A 141 -5.58 9.80 9.70
CA MET A 141 -6.85 9.11 9.95
C MET A 141 -7.66 9.00 8.64
N GLY A 142 -8.17 7.80 8.35
CA GLY A 142 -8.93 7.50 7.14
C GLY A 142 -8.12 7.49 5.83
N CYS A 143 -6.78 7.58 5.87
CA CYS A 143 -5.94 7.40 4.68
C CYS A 143 -5.79 5.90 4.37
N GLU A 144 -6.86 5.31 3.81
CA GLU A 144 -7.01 3.86 3.64
C GLU A 144 -5.96 3.19 2.73
N ASN A 145 -5.30 3.98 1.87
CA ASN A 145 -4.28 3.49 0.94
C ASN A 145 -2.85 3.86 1.36
N LEU A 146 -2.64 4.48 2.54
CA LEU A 146 -1.31 4.88 3.00
C LEU A 146 -0.50 3.65 3.40
N ASN A 147 0.10 3.02 2.41
CA ASN A 147 0.82 1.76 2.52
C ASN A 147 2.20 1.93 3.15
N ILE A 148 2.83 3.09 2.93
CA ILE A 148 4.22 3.36 3.29
C ILE A 148 4.30 4.67 4.07
N CYS A 149 4.81 4.60 5.30
CA CYS A 149 5.36 5.74 6.01
C CYS A 149 6.86 5.50 6.19
N GLN A 150 7.67 6.16 5.37
CA GLN A 150 9.11 6.11 5.48
C GLN A 150 9.59 7.27 6.36
N ILE A 151 10.42 6.97 7.36
CA ILE A 151 10.90 7.96 8.31
C ILE A 151 12.41 7.92 8.28
N LYS A 152 13.06 9.02 7.89
CA LYS A 152 14.52 9.11 7.81
C LYS A 152 15.20 9.22 9.19
N LYS A 153 14.40 9.44 10.25
CA LYS A 153 14.87 9.52 11.64
C LYS A 153 15.26 8.14 12.17
N LYS A 154 16.39 8.04 12.88
CA LYS A 154 16.81 6.80 13.55
C LYS A 154 15.99 6.47 14.80
N THR A 155 15.51 7.49 15.49
CA THR A 155 14.69 7.33 16.70
C THR A 155 13.23 7.66 16.39
N PRO A 156 12.27 6.91 16.94
CA PRO A 156 10.86 7.12 16.63
C PRO A 156 10.35 8.50 17.13
N PRO A 157 9.67 9.28 16.27
CA PRO A 157 8.95 10.47 16.73
C PRO A 157 7.80 10.07 17.66
N ASN A 158 7.28 11.02 18.43
CA ASN A 158 6.05 10.78 19.19
C ASN A 158 4.90 10.53 18.21
N LEU A 159 4.14 9.47 18.44
CA LEU A 159 2.95 9.14 17.66
C LEU A 159 1.73 9.42 18.52
N LEU A 160 0.87 10.33 18.07
CA LEU A 160 -0.34 10.72 18.81
C LEU A 160 -1.53 9.83 18.41
N PRO A 161 -2.65 9.87 19.16
CA PRO A 161 -3.86 9.12 18.83
C PRO A 161 -4.28 9.20 17.36
N GLU A 162 -4.61 8.04 16.78
CA GLU A 162 -5.17 7.90 15.43
C GLU A 162 -4.31 8.50 14.31
N ALA A 163 -3.05 8.84 14.62
CA ALA A 163 -2.13 9.46 13.68
C ALA A 163 -1.81 8.55 12.50
N LEU A 164 -1.54 7.26 12.75
CA LEU A 164 -1.26 6.22 11.75
C LEU A 164 -1.97 4.93 12.13
N ALA A 165 -2.35 4.12 11.13
CA ALA A 165 -2.99 2.82 11.33
C ALA A 165 -2.01 1.67 11.02
N ASP A 166 -1.69 0.86 12.04
CA ASP A 166 -0.76 -0.28 11.89
C ASP A 166 -1.29 -1.43 11.04
N SER A 167 -2.60 -1.46 10.78
CA SER A 167 -3.28 -2.42 9.91
C SER A 167 -3.14 -2.08 8.42
N ILE A 168 -2.69 -0.87 8.09
CA ILE A 168 -2.63 -0.35 6.73
C ILE A 168 -1.19 0.00 6.34
N THR A 169 -0.49 0.68 7.24
CA THR A 169 0.78 1.34 6.95
C THR A 169 1.96 0.52 7.46
N ALA A 170 2.89 0.17 6.56
CA ALA A 170 4.21 -0.31 6.95
C ALA A 170 5.18 0.87 7.15
N ILE A 171 6.05 0.73 8.15
CA ILE A 171 7.00 1.77 8.54
C ILE A 171 8.39 1.38 8.05
N PHE A 172 8.97 2.25 7.23
CA PHE A 172 10.33 2.09 6.71
C PHE A 172 11.27 3.02 7.45
N VAL A 173 12.30 2.45 8.08
CA VAL A 173 13.24 3.17 8.96
C VAL A 173 14.69 2.91 8.56
N PRO A 174 15.67 3.71 9.01
CA PRO A 174 17.07 3.45 8.73
C PRO A 174 17.53 2.09 9.27
N LEU A 175 18.61 1.55 8.69
CA LEU A 175 19.24 0.32 9.19
C LEU A 175 19.61 0.44 10.68
N GLY A 176 19.25 -0.58 11.46
CA GLY A 176 19.47 -0.67 12.91
C GLY A 176 18.49 0.14 13.76
N ALA A 177 17.47 0.78 13.18
CA ALA A 177 16.52 1.61 13.93
C ALA A 177 15.30 0.83 14.49
N SER A 178 15.01 -0.37 13.96
CA SER A 178 13.69 -0.97 14.17
C SER A 178 13.37 -1.33 15.62
N ASP A 179 14.36 -1.70 16.44
CA ASP A 179 14.15 -2.04 17.85
C ASP A 179 13.72 -0.84 18.69
N GLU A 180 14.36 0.32 18.50
CA GLU A 180 14.00 1.54 19.21
C GLU A 180 12.57 1.99 18.86
N TYR A 181 12.18 1.82 17.60
CA TYR A 181 10.81 2.05 17.15
C TYR A 181 9.82 1.13 17.87
N ARG A 182 10.04 -0.19 17.89
CA ARG A 182 9.11 -1.15 18.51
C ARG A 182 8.91 -0.93 20.02
N LEU A 183 9.90 -0.39 20.71
CA LEU A 183 9.85 -0.16 22.15
C LEU A 183 9.13 1.13 22.55
N LYS A 184 8.85 2.04 21.60
CA LYS A 184 8.16 3.29 21.90
C LYS A 184 6.64 3.10 21.89
N ASN A 185 5.99 3.78 22.83
CA ASN A 185 4.53 3.81 22.94
C ASN A 185 3.84 4.09 21.60
N ARG A 186 2.81 3.30 21.27
CA ARG A 186 1.99 3.30 20.03
C ARG A 186 2.69 2.82 18.77
N TRP A 187 3.98 2.47 18.82
CA TRP A 187 4.72 1.96 17.67
C TRP A 187 4.82 0.43 17.65
N ASP A 188 4.58 -0.23 18.77
CA ASP A 188 4.77 -1.67 19.03
C ASP A 188 4.08 -2.60 18.00
N ASN A 189 2.95 -2.15 17.45
CA ASN A 189 2.12 -2.96 16.57
C ASN A 189 2.37 -2.76 15.07
N PHE A 190 3.31 -1.92 14.64
CA PHE A 190 3.58 -1.66 13.22
C PHE A 190 4.49 -2.72 12.56
N ALA A 191 4.34 -2.88 11.24
CA ALA A 191 5.29 -3.62 10.42
C ALA A 191 6.53 -2.73 10.15
N PHE A 192 7.66 -3.02 10.80
CA PHE A 192 8.92 -2.31 10.58
C PHE A 192 9.83 -3.05 9.61
N ILE A 193 10.21 -2.35 8.53
CA ILE A 193 11.19 -2.79 7.55
C ILE A 193 12.32 -1.76 7.56
N GLU A 194 13.57 -2.23 7.59
CA GLU A 194 14.73 -1.36 7.55
C GLU A 194 15.19 -1.16 6.10
N GLY A 195 15.51 0.09 5.74
CA GLY A 195 15.94 0.46 4.40
C GLY A 195 14.85 1.16 3.57
N GLU A 196 15.03 1.12 2.26
CA GLU A 196 14.11 1.75 1.31
C GLU A 196 12.97 0.79 0.93
N PRO A 197 11.73 1.29 0.79
CA PRO A 197 10.63 0.48 0.29
C PRO A 197 10.81 0.15 -1.19
N LEU A 198 10.62 -1.12 -1.55
CA LEU A 198 10.60 -1.58 -2.94
C LEU A 198 9.21 -2.06 -3.33
N GLU A 199 8.64 -1.34 -4.31
CA GLU A 199 7.39 -1.68 -5.00
C GLU A 199 7.75 -2.27 -6.38
N ALA A 200 7.26 -3.46 -6.69
CA ALA A 200 7.53 -4.17 -7.92
C ALA A 200 6.22 -4.55 -8.62
N LYS A 201 6.02 -4.06 -9.84
CA LYS A 201 4.96 -4.53 -10.75
C LYS A 201 5.61 -5.37 -11.84
N ILE A 202 5.30 -6.65 -11.89
CA ILE A 202 5.94 -7.63 -12.78
C ILE A 202 4.89 -8.25 -13.70
N GLU A 203 5.13 -8.16 -15.02
CA GLU A 203 4.34 -8.85 -16.03
C GLU A 203 5.04 -10.16 -16.41
N VAL A 204 4.42 -11.30 -16.12
CA VAL A 204 4.99 -12.61 -16.41
C VAL A 204 4.34 -13.18 -17.67
N GLY A 205 5.10 -13.20 -18.77
CA GLY A 205 4.66 -13.80 -20.02
C GLY A 205 4.47 -15.31 -19.93
N ALA A 206 3.66 -15.88 -20.83
CA ALA A 206 3.28 -17.29 -20.81
C ALA A 206 4.46 -18.29 -20.84
N LEU A 207 5.60 -17.89 -21.42
CA LEU A 207 6.83 -18.69 -21.51
C LEU A 207 7.93 -18.22 -20.55
N SER A 208 7.62 -17.31 -19.62
CA SER A 208 8.58 -16.77 -18.65
C SER A 208 8.29 -17.26 -17.23
N THR A 209 9.18 -16.90 -16.31
CA THR A 209 9.06 -17.13 -14.87
C THR A 209 9.13 -15.80 -14.14
N LEU A 210 8.54 -15.76 -12.96
CA LEU A 210 8.62 -14.60 -12.08
C LEU A 210 10.08 -14.24 -11.74
N GLU A 211 10.92 -15.26 -11.52
CA GLU A 211 12.35 -15.07 -11.23
C GLU A 211 13.07 -14.34 -12.37
N ASN A 212 12.86 -14.77 -13.62
CA ASN A 212 13.48 -14.16 -14.79
C ASN A 212 13.03 -12.70 -14.96
N GLU A 213 11.75 -12.41 -14.78
CA GLU A 213 11.23 -11.04 -14.94
C GLU A 213 11.71 -10.11 -13.81
N ILE A 214 11.82 -10.62 -12.57
CA ILE A 214 12.44 -9.88 -11.46
C ILE A 214 13.92 -9.59 -11.76
N GLN A 215 14.66 -10.57 -12.27
CA GLN A 215 16.07 -10.39 -12.63
C GLN A 215 16.24 -9.38 -13.78
N LYS A 216 15.40 -9.43 -14.82
CA LYS A 216 15.40 -8.45 -15.91
C LYS A 216 15.08 -7.04 -15.43
N ALA A 217 14.22 -6.91 -14.42
CA ALA A 217 13.93 -5.64 -13.76
C ALA A 217 15.09 -5.14 -12.87
N GLY A 218 16.17 -5.92 -12.71
CA GLY A 218 17.32 -5.57 -11.87
C GLY A 218 17.01 -5.63 -10.37
N LEU A 219 15.97 -6.39 -9.98
CA LEU A 219 15.49 -6.45 -8.60
C LEU A 219 15.95 -7.73 -7.90
N GLN A 220 15.95 -7.71 -6.56
CA GLN A 220 16.23 -8.86 -5.73
C GLN A 220 14.95 -9.29 -4.99
N PRO A 221 14.49 -10.56 -5.08
CA PRO A 221 13.25 -11.00 -4.43
C PRO A 221 13.16 -10.65 -2.95
N LYS A 222 14.28 -10.76 -2.22
CA LYS A 222 14.34 -10.48 -0.76
C LYS A 222 14.09 -9.03 -0.38
N GLU A 223 14.26 -8.10 -1.32
CA GLU A 223 14.10 -6.67 -1.12
C GLU A 223 12.67 -6.22 -1.41
N ILE A 224 11.90 -7.01 -2.18
CA ILE A 224 10.53 -6.66 -2.57
C ILE A 224 9.61 -6.64 -1.36
N ASN A 225 8.89 -5.54 -1.18
CA ASN A 225 7.92 -5.36 -0.10
C ASN A 225 6.48 -5.34 -0.63
N PHE A 226 6.27 -4.70 -1.77
CA PHE A 226 4.95 -4.62 -2.40
C PHE A 226 5.07 -5.23 -3.79
N LEU A 227 4.39 -6.36 -4.00
CA LEU A 227 4.49 -7.12 -5.24
C LEU A 227 3.14 -7.14 -5.95
N THR A 228 3.10 -6.67 -7.18
CA THR A 228 1.98 -6.85 -8.09
C THR A 228 2.44 -7.74 -9.25
N ILE A 229 1.71 -8.81 -9.55
CA ILE A 229 2.00 -9.71 -10.66
C ILE A 229 0.80 -9.74 -11.60
N GLU A 230 1.05 -9.58 -12.89
CA GLU A 230 0.05 -9.77 -13.95
C GLU A 230 0.53 -10.89 -14.90
N GLY A 231 -0.40 -11.70 -15.40
CA GLY A 231 -0.10 -12.77 -16.37
C GLY A 231 0.06 -14.16 -15.76
N LYS A 232 1.09 -14.89 -16.16
CA LYS A 232 1.28 -16.29 -15.75
C LYS A 232 1.82 -16.37 -14.32
N LEU A 233 1.27 -17.27 -13.50
CA LEU A 233 1.80 -17.57 -12.17
C LEU A 233 1.59 -19.06 -11.84
N ASP A 234 2.68 -19.81 -11.67
CA ASP A 234 2.63 -21.25 -11.37
C ASP A 234 3.29 -21.62 -10.04
N ALA A 235 3.37 -22.93 -9.76
CA ALA A 235 3.94 -23.45 -8.53
C ALA A 235 5.42 -23.11 -8.32
N ALA A 236 6.22 -22.98 -9.39
CA ALA A 236 7.62 -22.58 -9.26
C ALA A 236 7.73 -21.10 -8.87
N ASP A 237 6.87 -20.25 -9.42
CA ASP A 237 6.79 -18.84 -9.05
C ASP A 237 6.32 -18.66 -7.60
N PHE A 238 5.33 -19.44 -7.15
CA PHE A 238 4.91 -19.44 -5.75
C PHE A 238 6.00 -19.94 -4.81
N LYS A 239 6.82 -20.91 -5.24
CA LYS A 239 7.98 -21.36 -4.47
C LYS A 239 9.01 -20.23 -4.30
N LEU A 240 9.24 -19.42 -5.33
CA LEU A 240 10.08 -18.22 -5.24
C LEU A 240 9.53 -17.24 -4.19
N ILE A 241 8.24 -16.92 -4.24
CA ILE A 241 7.56 -16.04 -3.27
C ILE A 241 7.71 -16.60 -1.85
N ARG A 242 7.52 -17.90 -1.70
CA ARG A 242 7.61 -18.59 -0.41
C ARG A 242 9.00 -18.48 0.19
N ASP A 243 10.01 -18.86 -0.59
CA ASP A 243 11.37 -19.13 -0.10
C ASP A 243 12.25 -17.87 -0.09
N TYR A 244 12.00 -16.89 -0.96
CA TYR A 244 12.92 -15.78 -1.21
C TYR A 244 12.35 -14.37 -0.99
N MET A 245 11.09 -14.23 -0.56
CA MET A 245 10.47 -12.92 -0.32
C MET A 245 9.99 -12.75 1.14
N PRO A 246 10.90 -12.74 2.14
CA PRO A 246 10.53 -12.67 3.55
C PRO A 246 9.94 -11.31 3.97
N ASN A 247 10.20 -10.26 3.19
CA ASN A 247 9.85 -8.87 3.53
C ASN A 247 8.58 -8.36 2.85
N LEU A 248 7.75 -9.26 2.31
CA LEU A 248 6.47 -8.89 1.69
C LEU A 248 5.52 -8.29 2.71
N VAL A 249 5.06 -7.08 2.40
CA VAL A 249 4.04 -6.30 3.07
C VAL A 249 2.70 -6.44 2.36
N ALA A 250 2.69 -6.47 1.03
CA ALA A 250 1.49 -6.67 0.24
C ALA A 250 1.77 -7.45 -1.04
N VAL A 251 0.79 -8.27 -1.42
CA VAL A 251 0.83 -9.05 -2.65
C VAL A 251 -0.47 -8.85 -3.41
N ASP A 252 -0.38 -8.47 -4.67
CA ASP A 252 -1.50 -8.40 -5.60
C ASP A 252 -1.24 -9.34 -6.77
N ILE A 253 -1.99 -10.43 -6.79
CA ILE A 253 -1.93 -11.46 -7.84
C ILE A 253 -3.31 -11.66 -8.48
N GLU A 254 -4.18 -10.65 -8.37
CA GLU A 254 -5.56 -10.70 -8.86
C GLU A 254 -5.63 -10.98 -10.36
N LYS A 255 -4.74 -10.36 -11.12
CA LYS A 255 -4.63 -10.45 -12.58
C LYS A 255 -3.71 -11.58 -13.06
N THR A 256 -3.56 -12.63 -12.26
CA THR A 256 -2.79 -13.82 -12.65
C THR A 256 -3.70 -14.97 -13.08
N ASN A 257 -3.14 -15.91 -13.83
CA ASN A 257 -3.86 -17.13 -14.25
C ASN A 257 -3.77 -18.28 -13.22
N ALA A 258 -3.22 -18.03 -12.03
CA ALA A 258 -3.05 -19.05 -11.00
C ALA A 258 -4.40 -19.64 -10.56
N THR A 259 -4.50 -20.97 -10.55
CA THR A 259 -5.70 -21.70 -10.12
C THR A 259 -5.56 -22.33 -8.75
N ALA A 260 -4.35 -22.34 -8.18
CA ALA A 260 -4.09 -22.85 -6.83
C ALA A 260 -2.99 -22.02 -6.17
N ILE A 261 -3.13 -21.78 -4.85
CA ILE A 261 -2.03 -21.33 -4.00
C ILE A 261 -1.44 -22.57 -3.31
N PRO A 262 -0.18 -22.95 -3.58
CA PRO A 262 0.43 -24.13 -2.97
C PRO A 262 0.58 -24.04 -1.45
N ASP A 263 0.82 -25.20 -0.85
CA ASP A 263 1.03 -25.33 0.59
C ASP A 263 2.15 -24.40 1.09
N PHE A 264 1.90 -23.79 2.25
CA PHE A 264 2.84 -22.92 2.97
C PHE A 264 3.32 -21.66 2.21
N THR A 265 2.76 -21.32 1.04
CA THR A 265 3.25 -20.22 0.17
C THR A 265 3.50 -18.90 0.93
N PHE A 266 2.53 -18.45 1.71
CA PHE A 266 2.63 -17.24 2.51
C PHE A 266 2.86 -17.55 4.00
N SER A 267 3.22 -18.78 4.35
CA SER A 267 3.45 -19.12 5.75
C SER A 267 4.56 -18.25 6.35
N GLN A 268 4.34 -17.77 7.58
CA GLN A 268 5.25 -16.93 8.35
C GLN A 268 5.67 -15.62 7.67
N LYS A 269 4.87 -15.08 6.74
CA LYS A 269 5.08 -13.74 6.17
C LYS A 269 4.73 -12.67 7.22
N LYS A 270 5.66 -12.45 8.15
CA LYS A 270 5.50 -11.63 9.37
C LYS A 270 5.14 -10.15 9.14
N TYR A 271 5.27 -9.66 7.91
CA TYR A 271 4.96 -8.29 7.50
C TYR A 271 3.71 -8.17 6.61
N LEU A 272 3.14 -9.28 6.15
CA LEU A 272 2.05 -9.28 5.18
C LEU A 272 0.79 -8.68 5.81
N LEU A 273 0.40 -7.50 5.34
CA LEU A 273 -0.79 -6.77 5.78
C LEU A 273 -2.01 -7.09 4.93
N ARG A 274 -1.81 -7.33 3.63
CA ARG A 274 -2.89 -7.52 2.66
C ARG A 274 -2.49 -8.43 1.50
N ILE A 275 -3.49 -9.09 0.93
CA ILE A 275 -3.35 -9.88 -0.29
C ILE A 275 -4.60 -9.75 -1.16
N HIS A 276 -4.41 -9.60 -2.48
CA HIS A 276 -5.46 -9.79 -3.48
C HIS A 276 -5.22 -11.11 -4.22
N LEU A 277 -6.23 -11.99 -4.22
CA LEU A 277 -6.13 -13.36 -4.73
C LEU A 277 -6.46 -13.42 -6.23
N PRO A 278 -5.92 -14.40 -6.98
CA PRO A 278 -6.22 -14.55 -8.41
C PRO A 278 -7.72 -14.72 -8.69
N HIS A 279 -8.27 -14.03 -9.70
CA HIS A 279 -9.69 -14.15 -10.03
C HIS A 279 -10.16 -15.57 -10.34
N GLY A 280 -9.27 -16.41 -10.88
CA GLY A 280 -9.55 -17.81 -11.25
C GLY A 280 -9.16 -18.85 -10.20
N LEU A 281 -8.86 -18.43 -8.95
CA LEU A 281 -8.39 -19.33 -7.91
C LEU A 281 -9.43 -20.41 -7.57
N LYS A 282 -9.01 -21.67 -7.57
CA LYS A 282 -9.85 -22.84 -7.26
C LYS A 282 -9.48 -23.47 -5.90
N SER A 283 -8.22 -23.41 -5.49
CA SER A 283 -7.80 -23.99 -4.22
C SER A 283 -6.77 -23.15 -3.45
N ILE A 284 -6.88 -23.19 -2.13
CA ILE A 284 -5.88 -22.68 -1.20
C ILE A 284 -5.30 -23.86 -0.44
N GLY A 285 -3.99 -24.09 -0.60
CA GLY A 285 -3.27 -25.23 -0.03
C GLY A 285 -3.10 -25.19 1.48
N GLN A 286 -2.55 -26.29 2.02
CA GLN A 286 -2.37 -26.50 3.44
C GLN A 286 -1.52 -25.37 4.03
N ARG A 287 -2.02 -24.75 5.11
CA ARG A 287 -1.31 -23.70 5.85
C ARG A 287 -0.78 -22.56 4.96
N ALA A 288 -1.43 -22.29 3.82
CA ALA A 288 -0.97 -21.31 2.85
C ALA A 288 -0.70 -19.92 3.45
N PHE A 289 -1.50 -19.46 4.41
CA PHE A 289 -1.35 -18.20 5.14
C PHE A 289 -1.01 -18.41 6.62
N SER A 290 -0.48 -19.58 7.00
CA SER A 290 -0.25 -19.87 8.41
C SER A 290 0.75 -18.89 9.03
N ASN A 291 0.42 -18.33 10.20
CA ASN A 291 1.18 -17.32 10.93
C ASN A 291 1.39 -15.99 10.17
N CYS A 292 0.46 -15.64 9.28
CA CYS A 292 0.32 -14.27 8.77
C CYS A 292 -0.39 -13.38 9.80
N GLY A 293 0.18 -13.22 11.00
CA GLY A 293 -0.48 -12.54 12.12
C GLY A 293 -0.82 -11.06 11.89
N ARG A 294 -0.21 -10.43 10.87
CA ARG A 294 -0.49 -9.05 10.46
C ARG A 294 -1.55 -8.90 9.38
N LEU A 295 -1.92 -9.99 8.69
CA LEU A 295 -2.94 -9.97 7.65
C LEU A 295 -4.25 -9.52 8.29
N CYS A 296 -4.72 -8.33 7.91
CA CYS A 296 -5.79 -7.63 8.60
C CYS A 296 -6.98 -7.39 7.68
N GLY A 297 -8.17 -7.26 8.29
CA GLY A 297 -9.40 -6.98 7.55
C GLY A 297 -10.02 -8.22 6.94
N THR A 298 -10.41 -8.14 5.68
CA THR A 298 -11.13 -9.19 4.97
C THR A 298 -10.28 -9.75 3.83
N VAL A 299 -10.21 -11.07 3.71
CA VAL A 299 -9.72 -11.73 2.49
C VAL A 299 -10.94 -12.15 1.67
N GLU A 300 -11.05 -11.58 0.48
CA GLU A 300 -12.11 -11.88 -0.48
C GLU A 300 -11.71 -13.10 -1.31
N LEU A 301 -12.50 -14.17 -1.26
CA LEU A 301 -12.31 -15.36 -2.10
C LEU A 301 -13.07 -15.20 -3.41
N PRO A 302 -12.47 -15.55 -4.56
CA PRO A 302 -13.16 -15.48 -5.84
C PRO A 302 -14.27 -16.54 -5.93
N GLU A 303 -15.27 -16.31 -6.79
CA GLU A 303 -16.40 -17.22 -7.00
C GLU A 303 -16.00 -18.63 -7.49
N SER A 304 -14.79 -18.79 -8.02
CA SER A 304 -14.26 -20.05 -8.51
C SER A 304 -13.71 -20.98 -7.43
N ILE A 305 -13.61 -20.52 -6.18
CA ILE A 305 -13.00 -21.28 -5.09
C ILE A 305 -13.82 -22.54 -4.78
N THR A 306 -13.16 -23.70 -4.78
CA THR A 306 -13.76 -25.01 -4.51
C THR A 306 -13.19 -25.70 -3.27
N ALA A 307 -11.93 -25.42 -2.93
CA ALA A 307 -11.23 -26.06 -1.82
C ALA A 307 -10.40 -25.08 -0.98
N ILE A 308 -10.50 -25.19 0.33
CA ILE A 308 -9.64 -24.50 1.28
C ILE A 308 -9.09 -25.53 2.25
N GLU A 309 -7.80 -25.82 2.16
CA GLU A 309 -7.19 -26.96 2.84
C GLU A 309 -6.89 -26.71 4.33
N TYR A 310 -6.42 -27.77 5.00
CA TYR A 310 -6.12 -27.79 6.43
C TYR A 310 -5.33 -26.56 6.89
N GLY A 311 -5.86 -25.88 7.91
CA GLY A 311 -5.17 -24.79 8.59
C GLY A 311 -4.73 -23.62 7.72
N ALA A 312 -5.37 -23.39 6.56
CA ALA A 312 -4.93 -22.38 5.59
C ALA A 312 -4.73 -20.98 6.20
N PHE A 313 -5.48 -20.59 7.23
CA PHE A 313 -5.40 -19.30 7.92
C PHE A 313 -5.07 -19.41 9.41
N MET A 314 -4.43 -20.52 9.83
CA MET A 314 -4.00 -20.73 11.21
C MET A 314 -3.02 -19.65 11.67
N GLY A 315 -3.29 -18.95 12.78
CA GLY A 315 -2.42 -17.87 13.29
C GLY A 315 -2.54 -16.54 12.53
N CYS A 316 -3.62 -16.36 11.74
CA CYS A 316 -3.99 -15.07 11.16
C CYS A 316 -4.82 -14.26 12.19
N ASP A 317 -4.18 -13.80 13.26
CA ASP A 317 -4.86 -13.27 14.44
C ASP A 317 -5.63 -11.97 14.15
N ARG A 318 -5.06 -11.09 13.32
CA ARG A 318 -5.68 -9.81 12.91
C ARG A 318 -6.67 -9.93 11.74
N LEU A 319 -6.78 -11.11 11.12
CA LEU A 319 -7.74 -11.34 10.05
C LEU A 319 -9.14 -11.33 10.66
N ARG A 320 -10.03 -10.53 10.11
CA ARG A 320 -11.40 -10.39 10.61
C ARG A 320 -12.30 -11.44 9.97
N TYR A 321 -12.29 -11.51 8.64
CA TYR A 321 -13.14 -12.39 7.87
C TYR A 321 -12.41 -12.97 6.65
N VAL A 322 -12.83 -14.15 6.25
CA VAL A 322 -12.63 -14.68 4.90
C VAL A 322 -14.00 -14.77 4.27
N VAL A 323 -14.23 -14.05 3.18
CA VAL A 323 -15.55 -13.95 2.56
C VAL A 323 -15.57 -14.73 1.26
N ALA A 324 -16.46 -15.70 1.16
CA ALA A 324 -16.75 -16.44 -0.06
C ALA A 324 -17.98 -15.82 -0.75
N HIS A 325 -17.81 -15.41 -2.01
CA HIS A 325 -18.90 -14.86 -2.84
C HIS A 325 -19.61 -15.92 -3.70
N GLY A 326 -19.18 -17.18 -3.63
CA GLY A 326 -19.75 -18.30 -4.38
C GLY A 326 -20.24 -19.44 -3.49
N ASP A 327 -20.94 -20.37 -4.11
CA ASP A 327 -21.49 -21.59 -3.49
C ASP A 327 -20.72 -22.87 -3.90
N LYS A 328 -19.57 -22.71 -4.55
CA LYS A 328 -18.78 -23.81 -5.14
C LYS A 328 -17.82 -24.50 -4.18
N ILE A 329 -17.69 -24.04 -2.94
CA ILE A 329 -16.82 -24.67 -1.94
C ILE A 329 -17.36 -26.05 -1.58
N THR A 330 -16.65 -27.09 -1.98
CA THR A 330 -16.97 -28.49 -1.68
C THR A 330 -16.03 -29.09 -0.63
N THR A 331 -14.86 -28.48 -0.42
CA THR A 331 -13.84 -28.95 0.52
C THR A 331 -13.42 -27.84 1.47
N ILE A 332 -13.55 -28.09 2.78
CA ILE A 332 -13.08 -27.22 3.86
C ILE A 332 -12.25 -28.09 4.80
N GLY A 333 -10.95 -27.82 4.87
CA GLY A 333 -10.03 -28.54 5.72
C GLY A 333 -10.18 -28.20 7.20
N ASP A 334 -9.77 -29.15 8.04
CA ASP A 334 -9.83 -28.98 9.49
C ASP A 334 -8.96 -27.83 9.98
N ASN A 335 -9.32 -27.29 11.15
CA ASN A 335 -8.57 -26.25 11.85
C ASN A 335 -8.23 -25.02 10.99
N LEU A 336 -9.12 -24.66 10.05
CA LEU A 336 -8.90 -23.62 9.05
C LEU A 336 -8.31 -22.32 9.62
N PHE A 337 -8.78 -21.89 10.80
CA PHE A 337 -8.36 -20.67 11.50
C PHE A 337 -7.54 -20.92 12.77
N GLY A 338 -7.16 -22.17 13.06
CA GLY A 338 -6.53 -22.55 14.33
C GLY A 338 -7.49 -22.51 15.52
N GLU A 339 -6.94 -22.25 16.72
CA GLU A 339 -7.73 -22.08 17.94
C GLU A 339 -8.50 -20.75 17.90
N GLY A 340 -9.82 -20.79 17.78
CA GLY A 340 -10.64 -19.58 17.77
C GLY A 340 -11.99 -19.71 17.08
N LYS A 341 -12.66 -18.57 16.92
CA LYS A 341 -13.94 -18.50 16.21
C LYS A 341 -13.72 -18.68 14.71
N ASN A 342 -14.69 -19.34 14.06
CA ASN A 342 -14.75 -19.39 12.61
C ASN A 342 -14.85 -17.97 12.04
N LYS A 343 -14.02 -17.66 11.03
CA LYS A 343 -13.97 -16.36 10.34
C LYS A 343 -14.48 -16.44 8.90
N LEU A 344 -14.87 -17.63 8.41
CA LEU A 344 -15.42 -17.83 7.07
C LEU A 344 -16.88 -17.37 7.01
N ILE A 345 -17.18 -16.46 6.09
CA ILE A 345 -18.52 -15.93 5.81
C ILE A 345 -18.88 -16.25 4.37
N TYR A 346 -20.11 -16.70 4.15
CA TYR A 346 -20.70 -16.83 2.82
C TYR A 346 -21.57 -15.61 2.54
N LYS A 347 -21.23 -14.85 1.50
CA LYS A 347 -22.03 -13.72 1.02
C LYS A 347 -22.60 -14.11 -0.34
N ARG A 348 -23.93 -14.11 -0.44
CA ARG A 348 -24.66 -14.42 -1.67
C ARG A 348 -25.00 -13.16 -2.43
#